data_AF-A0A832MRX2-F1
#
_entry.id   AF-A0A832MRX2-F1
#
_cell.length_a   1.000
_cell.length_b   1.000
_cell.length_c   1.000
_cell.angle_alpha   90.00
_cell.angle_beta   90.00
_cell.angle_gamma   90.00
#
_symmetry.space_group_name_H-M   'P 1'
#
loop_
_entity.id
_entity.type
_entity.pdbx_description
1 polymer ?
#
loop_
_entity_poly.entity_id
_entity_poly.type
_entity_poly.pdbx_seq_one_letter_code
_entity_poly.pdbx_strand_id
1 'polypeptide(L)'
;MKPRDRVLKAINGEEVDRPPVFMTLTPEAAQKMSKYLQVPYEEPLDSMLSTRISHMDLLTKMGNDCVGVAATAPTNFPTRIIDKEKKVSTNEWGMKFIDVGIYFEFFEYPLAHVTSVADIENYNWPDPMAPGRFDAAAAAIKKYGNNYAIVADLETSFFETSWYLMGMEKMLMDLAMEEEHVFALFDKVMKINTEVGKKLIEMGVDIIWAGDDFGTQRGMMISPDMWRKVFKPRIKWMFSEFRKVNPKIKIAWHSCGSIIPIIDDFAEIGLDILNPIQPLAEGMEPQFLKDNYGDKLCFFGGIDIQNLMPKGSPEEIKKEIKRRMRILGKGGGYIVAPAHNIQDDTPVENIEAFFEAVMEYGEGKRE
;
A
#
# COMPACT_ATOMS: atom_id res chain seq x y z
N MET A 1 -14.76 14.38 15.60
CA MET A 1 -15.34 13.78 14.37
C MET A 1 -15.19 12.26 14.41
N LYS A 2 -16.10 11.51 13.79
CA LYS A 2 -15.99 10.04 13.68
C LYS A 2 -14.84 9.67 12.71
N PRO A 3 -14.10 8.57 12.93
CA PRO A 3 -12.93 8.23 12.11
C PRO A 3 -13.21 8.14 10.61
N ARG A 4 -14.21 7.35 10.19
CA ARG A 4 -14.61 7.23 8.78
C ARG A 4 -14.94 8.58 8.15
N ASP A 5 -15.74 9.40 8.82
CA ASP A 5 -16.15 10.73 8.31
C ASP A 5 -14.94 11.66 8.14
N ARG A 6 -13.96 11.59 9.05
CA ARG A 6 -12.70 12.34 8.96
C ARG A 6 -11.91 11.95 7.72
N VAL A 7 -11.79 10.65 7.45
CA VAL A 7 -11.09 10.16 6.26
C VAL A 7 -11.81 10.63 4.99
N LEU A 8 -13.12 10.39 4.89
CA LEU A 8 -13.90 10.74 3.71
C LEU A 8 -13.89 12.24 3.41
N LYS A 9 -13.92 13.09 4.44
CA LYS A 9 -13.75 14.54 4.26
C LYS A 9 -12.34 14.91 3.81
N ALA A 10 -11.32 14.40 4.51
CA ALA A 10 -9.93 14.74 4.20
C ALA A 10 -9.54 14.36 2.77
N ILE A 11 -9.91 13.17 2.28
CA ILE A 11 -9.60 12.72 0.91
C ILE A 11 -10.41 13.44 -0.18
N ASN A 12 -11.42 14.22 0.20
CA ASN A 12 -12.16 15.10 -0.71
C ASN A 12 -11.72 16.58 -0.57
N GLY A 13 -10.60 16.85 0.12
CA GLY A 13 -10.07 18.20 0.27
C GLY A 13 -10.89 19.09 1.22
N GLU A 14 -11.69 18.48 2.10
CA GLU A 14 -12.42 19.22 3.13
C GLU A 14 -11.59 19.34 4.42
N GLU A 15 -11.79 20.45 5.14
CA GLU A 15 -11.17 20.63 6.45
C GLU A 15 -11.75 19.68 7.50
N VAL A 16 -10.87 19.19 8.37
CA VAL A 16 -11.16 18.20 9.41
C VAL A 16 -10.55 18.62 10.75
N ASP A 17 -11.05 18.03 11.84
CA ASP A 17 -10.57 18.31 13.20
C ASP A 17 -9.08 17.98 13.38
N ARG A 18 -8.62 16.93 12.72
CA ARG A 18 -7.21 16.63 12.46
C ARG A 18 -7.09 15.78 11.19
N PRO A 19 -5.97 15.81 10.46
CA PRO A 19 -5.67 14.80 9.46
C PRO A 19 -5.91 13.37 10.00
N PRO A 20 -6.59 12.50 9.24
CA PRO A 20 -6.76 11.08 9.59
C PRO A 20 -5.43 10.33 9.64
N VAL A 21 -5.41 9.20 10.34
CA VAL A 21 -4.25 8.31 10.48
C VAL A 21 -4.50 6.96 9.81
N PHE A 22 -3.50 6.47 9.08
CA PHE A 22 -3.45 5.06 8.70
C PHE A 22 -2.02 4.52 8.84
N MET A 23 -1.70 3.99 10.02
CA MET A 23 -0.42 3.32 10.27
C MET A 23 -0.57 1.80 10.14
N THR A 24 0.49 1.15 9.66
CA THR A 24 0.63 -0.31 9.60
C THR A 24 1.95 -0.73 10.26
N LEU A 25 1.98 -1.95 10.78
CA LEU A 25 3.09 -2.51 11.57
C LEU A 25 3.53 -3.82 10.94
N THR A 26 4.82 -4.15 11.03
CA THR A 26 5.27 -5.54 10.83
C THR A 26 4.78 -6.41 12.00
N PRO A 27 4.68 -7.74 11.83
CA PRO A 27 4.20 -8.64 12.89
C PRO A 27 4.98 -8.50 14.20
N GLU A 28 6.29 -8.30 14.14
CA GLU A 28 7.15 -8.14 15.31
C GLU A 28 6.90 -6.81 16.04
N ALA A 29 6.75 -5.71 15.29
CA ALA A 29 6.39 -4.42 15.86
C ALA A 29 4.98 -4.46 16.50
N ALA A 30 4.02 -5.13 15.85
CA ALA A 30 2.70 -5.36 16.41
C ALA A 30 2.76 -6.20 17.69
N GLN A 31 3.58 -7.24 17.75
CA GLN A 31 3.76 -8.06 18.94
C GLN A 31 4.32 -7.25 20.12
N LYS A 32 5.33 -6.40 19.87
CA LYS A 32 5.88 -5.47 20.87
C LYS A 32 4.80 -4.52 21.40
N MET A 33 4.02 -3.91 20.51
CA MET A 33 2.95 -2.98 20.87
C MET A 33 1.79 -3.66 21.60
N SER A 34 1.35 -4.85 21.16
CA SER A 34 0.32 -5.66 21.85
C SER A 34 0.73 -5.96 23.28
N LYS A 35 2.01 -6.35 23.50
CA LYS A 35 2.54 -6.58 24.85
C LYS A 35 2.57 -5.30 25.68
N TYR A 36 3.02 -4.18 25.11
CA TYR A 36 3.08 -2.89 25.78
C TYR A 36 1.69 -2.40 26.23
N LEU A 37 0.70 -2.45 25.33
CA LEU A 37 -0.66 -1.96 25.57
C LEU A 37 -1.59 -2.99 26.24
N GLN A 38 -1.09 -4.20 26.53
CA GLN A 38 -1.86 -5.32 27.07
C GLN A 38 -3.10 -5.64 26.21
N VAL A 39 -2.91 -5.67 24.90
CA VAL A 39 -3.93 -6.01 23.90
C VAL A 39 -3.59 -7.40 23.33
N PRO A 40 -4.58 -8.28 23.10
CA PRO A 40 -4.33 -9.54 22.39
C PRO A 40 -3.61 -9.31 21.06
N TYR A 41 -2.61 -10.15 20.79
CA TYR A 41 -1.95 -10.15 19.49
C TYR A 41 -2.85 -10.88 18.48
N GLU A 42 -3.13 -10.21 17.36
CA GLU A 42 -3.81 -10.82 16.21
C GLU A 42 -2.76 -11.42 15.28
N GLU A 43 -2.88 -12.71 14.96
CA GLU A 43 -1.98 -13.34 14.00
C GLU A 43 -2.14 -12.73 12.59
N PRO A 44 -1.05 -12.59 11.82
CA PRO A 44 -1.14 -12.10 10.45
C PRO A 44 -2.01 -12.98 9.55
N LEU A 45 -2.75 -12.35 8.65
CA LEU A 45 -3.54 -13.06 7.63
C LEU A 45 -2.62 -13.71 6.57
N ASP A 46 -3.06 -14.83 5.98
CA ASP A 46 -2.36 -15.47 4.85
C ASP A 46 -2.53 -14.62 3.57
N SER A 47 -1.62 -13.68 3.38
CA SER A 47 -1.57 -12.79 2.22
C SER A 47 -0.17 -12.21 2.06
N MET A 48 0.25 -11.91 0.84
CA MET A 48 1.45 -11.10 0.58
C MET A 48 1.32 -9.66 1.12
N LEU A 49 0.09 -9.21 1.36
CA LEU A 49 -0.25 -7.90 1.91
C LEU A 49 -0.51 -7.94 3.42
N SER A 50 -0.15 -9.03 4.10
CA SER A 50 -0.50 -9.30 5.50
C SER A 50 -0.17 -8.15 6.45
N THR A 51 0.97 -7.47 6.27
CA THR A 51 1.41 -6.32 7.07
C THR A 51 0.46 -5.12 7.00
N ARG A 52 -0.33 -5.00 5.93
CA ARG A 52 -1.28 -3.90 5.69
C ARG A 52 -2.69 -4.21 6.20
N ILE A 53 -3.02 -5.49 6.29
CA ILE A 53 -4.38 -5.99 6.54
C ILE A 53 -4.50 -6.78 7.86
N SER A 54 -3.53 -6.67 8.76
CA SER A 54 -3.51 -7.38 10.04
C SER A 54 -3.47 -6.42 11.23
N HIS A 55 -3.63 -6.96 12.44
CA HIS A 55 -3.51 -6.21 13.71
C HIS A 55 -4.51 -5.05 13.85
N MET A 56 -5.73 -5.21 13.30
CA MET A 56 -6.72 -4.14 13.19
C MET A 56 -7.26 -3.69 14.56
N ASP A 57 -7.46 -4.61 15.51
CA ASP A 57 -7.93 -4.25 16.86
C ASP A 57 -6.87 -3.42 17.59
N LEU A 58 -5.59 -3.83 17.48
CA LEU A 58 -4.48 -3.07 18.03
C LEU A 58 -4.44 -1.66 17.43
N LEU A 59 -4.40 -1.57 16.10
CA LEU A 59 -4.23 -0.30 15.38
C LEU A 59 -5.41 0.66 15.60
N THR A 60 -6.64 0.16 15.59
CA THR A 60 -7.83 0.98 15.86
C THR A 60 -7.87 1.47 17.31
N LYS A 61 -7.42 0.66 18.29
CA LYS A 61 -7.28 1.09 19.68
C LYS A 61 -6.22 2.17 19.87
N MET A 62 -5.14 2.13 19.08
CA MET A 62 -4.09 3.15 19.08
C MET A 62 -4.53 4.48 18.43
N GLY A 63 -5.56 4.44 17.58
CA GLY A 63 -6.17 5.64 17.01
C GLY A 63 -6.12 5.72 15.50
N ASN A 64 -5.87 4.62 14.79
CA ASN A 64 -6.05 4.56 13.34
C ASN A 64 -7.48 4.97 12.97
N ASP A 65 -7.61 5.74 11.89
CA ASP A 65 -8.90 6.12 11.33
C ASP A 65 -9.33 5.20 10.17
N CYS A 66 -8.39 4.41 9.67
CA CYS A 66 -8.57 3.46 8.58
C CYS A 66 -8.32 2.01 9.03
N VAL A 67 -8.95 1.07 8.33
CA VAL A 67 -8.69 -0.37 8.41
C VAL A 67 -8.36 -0.90 7.02
N GLY A 68 -7.23 -1.59 6.91
CA GLY A 68 -6.82 -2.26 5.68
C GLY A 68 -7.55 -3.59 5.49
N VAL A 69 -7.98 -3.88 4.26
CA VAL A 69 -8.51 -5.19 3.85
C VAL A 69 -7.92 -5.56 2.50
N ALA A 70 -7.83 -6.84 2.17
CA ALA A 70 -7.45 -7.29 0.83
C ALA A 70 -8.02 -8.69 0.58
N ALA A 71 -7.78 -9.21 -0.62
CA ALA A 71 -7.89 -10.64 -0.83
C ALA A 71 -6.78 -11.37 -0.07
N THR A 72 -7.11 -12.53 0.49
CA THR A 72 -6.15 -13.47 1.09
C THR A 72 -5.88 -14.63 0.14
N ALA A 73 -4.92 -15.48 0.49
CA ALA A 73 -4.78 -16.78 -0.14
C ALA A 73 -6.12 -17.54 -0.07
N PRO A 74 -6.50 -18.26 -1.13
CA PRO A 74 -7.78 -18.93 -1.17
C PRO A 74 -7.77 -20.20 -0.33
N THR A 75 -8.92 -20.61 0.19
CA THR A 75 -9.00 -21.77 1.10
C THR A 75 -8.68 -23.10 0.42
N ASN A 76 -8.84 -23.18 -0.90
CA ASN A 76 -8.47 -24.35 -1.70
C ASN A 76 -6.98 -24.36 -2.11
N PHE A 77 -6.25 -23.26 -1.92
CA PHE A 77 -4.81 -23.16 -2.17
C PHE A 77 -4.17 -22.16 -1.20
N PRO A 78 -4.09 -22.48 0.11
CA PRO A 78 -3.41 -21.62 1.06
C PRO A 78 -1.90 -21.55 0.73
N THR A 79 -1.20 -20.57 1.30
CA THR A 79 0.26 -20.58 1.25
C THR A 79 0.78 -21.85 1.95
N ARG A 80 1.71 -22.56 1.31
CA ARG A 80 2.23 -23.83 1.80
C ARG A 80 3.72 -23.73 2.09
N ILE A 81 4.11 -24.12 3.30
CA ILE A 81 5.51 -24.33 3.64
C ILE A 81 5.96 -25.64 2.98
N ILE A 82 6.92 -25.55 2.07
CA ILE A 82 7.47 -26.68 1.31
C ILE A 82 8.83 -27.15 1.84
N ASP A 83 9.55 -26.31 2.59
CA ASP A 83 10.74 -26.69 3.34
C ASP A 83 10.74 -25.93 4.68
N LYS A 84 10.49 -26.63 5.79
CA LYS A 84 10.42 -26.00 7.13
C LYS A 84 11.80 -25.58 7.65
N GLU A 85 12.84 -26.34 7.34
CA GLU A 85 14.19 -26.06 7.84
C GLU A 85 14.76 -24.81 7.18
N LYS A 86 14.49 -24.65 5.87
CA LYS A 86 14.90 -23.48 5.10
C LYS A 86 13.85 -22.36 5.06
N LYS A 87 12.73 -22.55 5.76
CA LYS A 87 11.59 -21.62 5.79
C LYS A 87 11.08 -21.23 4.39
N VAL A 88 11.06 -22.19 3.46
CA VAL A 88 10.58 -21.97 2.10
C VAL A 88 9.08 -22.20 2.03
N SER A 89 8.37 -21.23 1.46
CA SER A 89 6.96 -21.31 1.16
C SER A 89 6.69 -21.16 -0.33
N THR A 90 5.51 -21.59 -0.76
CA THR A 90 4.97 -21.36 -2.10
C THR A 90 3.52 -20.94 -2.04
N ASN A 91 3.09 -20.14 -3.02
CA ASN A 91 1.73 -19.66 -3.15
C ASN A 91 1.08 -20.16 -4.46
N GLU A 92 -0.16 -19.76 -4.68
CA GLU A 92 -0.94 -20.11 -5.88
C GLU A 92 -0.38 -19.55 -7.19
N TRP A 93 0.44 -18.49 -7.11
CA TRP A 93 1.15 -17.94 -8.25
C TRP A 93 2.39 -18.75 -8.62
N GLY A 94 2.65 -19.88 -7.93
CA GLY A 94 3.80 -20.74 -8.18
C GLY A 94 5.14 -20.13 -7.75
N MET A 95 5.13 -18.97 -7.09
CA MET A 95 6.33 -18.33 -6.55
C MET A 95 6.89 -19.16 -5.40
N LYS A 96 8.22 -19.16 -5.22
CA LYS A 96 8.85 -19.67 -3.99
C LYS A 96 9.66 -18.58 -3.33
N PHE A 97 9.47 -18.49 -2.02
CA PHE A 97 10.07 -17.44 -1.21
C PHE A 97 10.49 -17.97 0.16
N ILE A 98 11.50 -17.33 0.73
CA ILE A 98 12.05 -17.63 2.05
C ILE A 98 11.58 -16.55 3.03
N ASP A 99 11.13 -16.98 4.20
CA ASP A 99 10.92 -16.08 5.34
C ASP A 99 12.26 -15.70 5.97
N VAL A 100 12.65 -14.42 5.79
CA VAL A 100 13.87 -13.84 6.37
C VAL A 100 13.58 -13.01 7.63
N GLY A 101 12.42 -13.22 8.26
CA GLY A 101 11.91 -12.47 9.40
C GLY A 101 10.91 -11.41 8.95
N ILE A 102 11.38 -10.18 8.74
CA ILE A 102 10.51 -9.02 8.49
C ILE A 102 9.77 -9.13 7.13
N TYR A 103 10.40 -9.77 6.14
CA TYR A 103 9.91 -9.85 4.77
C TYR A 103 10.14 -11.24 4.17
N PHE A 104 9.57 -11.45 2.99
CA PHE A 104 9.83 -12.61 2.15
C PHE A 104 10.81 -12.26 1.04
N GLU A 105 11.78 -13.14 0.80
CA GLU A 105 12.69 -13.04 -0.35
C GLU A 105 12.36 -14.10 -1.40
N PHE A 106 12.05 -13.67 -2.62
CA PHE A 106 11.83 -14.56 -3.75
C PHE A 106 13.17 -15.07 -4.29
N PHE A 107 13.24 -16.37 -4.56
CA PHE A 107 14.46 -16.99 -5.10
C PHE A 107 14.19 -17.96 -6.25
N GLU A 108 12.95 -18.43 -6.44
CA GLU A 108 12.55 -19.23 -7.60
C GLU A 108 11.31 -18.61 -8.25
N TYR A 109 11.46 -18.30 -9.54
CA TYR A 109 10.52 -17.53 -10.34
C TYR A 109 9.87 -18.46 -11.38
N PRO A 110 8.56 -18.75 -11.29
CA PRO A 110 7.90 -19.77 -12.12
C PRO A 110 7.93 -19.45 -13.62
N LEU A 111 8.12 -18.18 -14.00
CA LEU A 111 8.18 -17.70 -15.38
C LEU A 111 9.59 -17.26 -15.81
N ALA A 112 10.66 -17.63 -15.09
CA ALA A 112 12.03 -17.25 -15.47
C ALA A 112 12.46 -17.74 -16.87
N HIS A 113 11.80 -18.75 -17.42
CA HIS A 113 12.16 -19.41 -18.68
C HIS A 113 11.29 -18.98 -19.88
N VAL A 114 10.28 -18.13 -19.67
CA VAL A 114 9.34 -17.77 -20.74
C VAL A 114 9.98 -16.87 -21.79
N THR A 115 9.60 -17.07 -23.05
CA THR A 115 10.14 -16.33 -24.20
C THR A 115 9.08 -15.94 -25.22
N SER A 116 7.81 -16.30 -24.99
CA SER A 116 6.71 -16.04 -25.91
C SER A 116 5.41 -15.71 -25.19
N VAL A 117 4.50 -15.04 -25.90
CA VAL A 117 3.13 -14.76 -25.40
C VAL A 117 2.38 -16.06 -25.08
N ALA A 118 2.59 -17.12 -25.87
CA ALA A 118 1.96 -18.42 -25.64
C ALA A 118 2.37 -19.05 -24.29
N ASP A 119 3.60 -18.82 -23.82
CA ASP A 119 4.04 -19.29 -22.50
C ASP A 119 3.22 -18.63 -21.38
N ILE A 120 2.93 -17.33 -21.53
CA ILE A 120 2.10 -16.56 -20.59
C ILE A 120 0.65 -17.05 -20.63
N GLU A 121 0.10 -17.27 -21.83
CA GLU A 121 -1.30 -17.71 -21.99
C GLU A 121 -1.55 -19.12 -21.44
N ASN A 122 -0.56 -20.01 -21.56
CA ASN A 122 -0.66 -21.41 -21.10
C ASN A 122 -0.33 -21.59 -19.61
N TYR A 123 0.10 -20.54 -18.92
CA TYR A 123 0.38 -20.61 -17.49
C TYR A 123 -0.90 -20.83 -16.66
N ASN A 124 -0.78 -21.58 -15.55
CA ASN A 124 -1.89 -21.83 -14.64
C ASN A 124 -2.08 -20.63 -13.70
N TRP A 125 -2.84 -19.63 -14.17
CA TRP A 125 -3.10 -18.41 -13.42
C TRP A 125 -4.05 -18.62 -12.22
N PRO A 126 -3.84 -17.89 -11.12
CA PRO A 126 -4.79 -17.86 -10.01
C PRO A 126 -6.18 -17.40 -10.46
N ASP A 127 -7.21 -18.03 -9.91
CA ASP A 127 -8.59 -17.59 -10.07
C ASP A 127 -8.86 -16.40 -9.12
N PRO A 128 -9.13 -15.18 -9.61
CA PRO A 128 -9.35 -14.02 -8.75
C PRO A 128 -10.59 -14.18 -7.84
N MET A 129 -11.50 -15.09 -8.15
CA MET A 129 -12.72 -15.37 -7.38
C MET A 129 -12.66 -16.70 -6.62
N ALA A 130 -11.46 -17.29 -6.48
CA ALA A 130 -11.28 -18.53 -5.73
C ALA A 130 -11.90 -18.46 -4.32
N PRO A 131 -12.40 -19.59 -3.79
CA PRO A 131 -13.14 -19.59 -2.53
C PRO A 131 -12.32 -19.08 -1.35
N GLY A 132 -12.96 -18.33 -0.45
CA GLY A 132 -12.40 -17.86 0.81
C GLY A 132 -11.54 -16.59 0.74
N ARG A 133 -11.15 -16.13 -0.46
CA ARG A 133 -10.31 -14.92 -0.63
C ARG A 133 -10.82 -13.68 0.08
N PHE A 134 -12.14 -13.52 0.13
CA PHE A 134 -12.79 -12.31 0.61
C PHE A 134 -13.39 -12.45 2.01
N ASP A 135 -13.23 -13.62 2.66
CA ASP A 135 -13.87 -13.90 3.95
C ASP A 135 -13.33 -12.97 5.04
N ALA A 136 -12.01 -12.78 5.09
CA ALA A 136 -11.36 -11.86 6.01
C ALA A 136 -11.78 -10.41 5.78
N ALA A 137 -11.82 -9.97 4.51
CA ALA A 137 -12.29 -8.63 4.14
C ALA A 137 -13.76 -8.41 4.53
N ALA A 138 -14.63 -9.39 4.28
CA ALA A 138 -16.05 -9.32 4.66
C ALA A 138 -16.22 -9.22 6.18
N ALA A 139 -15.46 -10.00 6.95
CA ALA A 139 -15.47 -9.94 8.41
C ALA A 139 -14.99 -8.57 8.92
N ALA A 140 -13.91 -8.04 8.37
CA ALA A 140 -13.38 -6.72 8.73
C ALA A 140 -14.35 -5.59 8.37
N ILE A 141 -14.92 -5.58 7.18
CA ILE A 141 -15.94 -4.59 6.75
C ILE A 141 -17.14 -4.62 7.70
N LYS A 142 -17.64 -5.81 8.04
CA LYS A 142 -18.76 -5.96 8.99
C LYS A 142 -18.42 -5.42 10.38
N LYS A 143 -17.21 -5.67 10.87
CA LYS A 143 -16.76 -5.26 12.21
C LYS A 143 -16.45 -3.76 12.29
N TYR A 144 -15.75 -3.21 11.32
CA TYR A 144 -15.15 -1.88 11.40
C TYR A 144 -15.78 -0.84 10.47
N GLY A 145 -16.39 -1.25 9.35
CA GLY A 145 -16.82 -0.34 8.27
C GLY A 145 -17.88 0.68 8.68
N ASN A 146 -18.57 0.47 9.79
CA ASN A 146 -19.44 1.50 10.35
C ASN A 146 -18.66 2.67 10.94
N ASN A 147 -17.46 2.46 11.50
CA ASN A 147 -16.73 3.46 12.30
C ASN A 147 -15.44 3.96 11.65
N TYR A 148 -14.76 3.11 10.89
CA TYR A 148 -13.47 3.37 10.27
C TYR A 148 -13.61 3.34 8.75
N ALA A 149 -12.76 4.10 8.04
CA ALA A 149 -12.71 3.99 6.59
C ALA A 149 -12.04 2.67 6.20
N ILE A 150 -12.60 1.98 5.21
CA ILE A 150 -12.04 0.72 4.73
C ILE A 150 -11.16 0.98 3.50
N VAL A 151 -9.89 0.61 3.61
CA VAL A 151 -8.89 0.72 2.54
C VAL A 151 -8.62 -0.67 1.99
N ALA A 152 -9.02 -0.92 0.75
CA ALA A 152 -8.74 -2.16 0.05
C ALA A 152 -7.36 -2.11 -0.58
N ASP A 153 -6.43 -2.89 -0.04
CA ASP A 153 -5.06 -3.01 -0.53
C ASP A 153 -4.99 -3.92 -1.76
N LEU A 154 -4.27 -3.44 -2.76
CA LEU A 154 -3.96 -4.08 -4.03
C LEU A 154 -2.54 -3.67 -4.48
N GLU A 155 -1.65 -3.32 -3.55
CA GLU A 155 -0.22 -3.11 -3.83
C GLU A 155 0.36 -4.34 -4.55
N THR A 156 1.48 -4.17 -5.25
CA THR A 156 2.05 -5.16 -6.18
C THR A 156 1.14 -5.46 -7.38
N SER A 157 0.45 -4.43 -7.86
CA SER A 157 -0.69 -4.46 -8.77
C SER A 157 -0.42 -5.18 -10.10
N PHE A 158 0.72 -4.94 -10.74
CA PHE A 158 1.11 -5.75 -11.90
C PHE A 158 2.59 -5.73 -12.23
N PHE A 159 3.31 -4.63 -12.00
CA PHE A 159 4.74 -4.60 -12.26
C PHE A 159 5.50 -5.50 -11.27
N GLU A 160 5.22 -5.37 -9.97
CA GLU A 160 5.90 -6.13 -8.93
C GLU A 160 5.57 -7.60 -8.98
N THR A 161 4.28 -7.93 -9.02
CA THR A 161 3.85 -9.32 -9.21
C THR A 161 4.46 -9.94 -10.47
N SER A 162 4.66 -9.17 -11.55
CA SER A 162 5.29 -9.71 -12.77
C SER A 162 6.78 -10.03 -12.57
N TRP A 163 7.54 -9.21 -11.85
CA TRP A 163 8.93 -9.56 -11.56
C TRP A 163 9.07 -10.58 -10.43
N TYR A 164 8.10 -10.72 -9.52
CA TYR A 164 8.00 -11.88 -8.62
C TYR A 164 7.78 -13.19 -9.40
N LEU A 165 7.20 -13.13 -10.60
CA LEU A 165 6.98 -14.31 -11.45
C LEU A 165 8.16 -14.61 -12.37
N MET A 166 8.81 -13.59 -12.94
CA MET A 166 9.82 -13.74 -13.99
C MET A 166 11.27 -13.58 -13.48
N GLY A 167 11.46 -12.88 -12.36
CA GLY A 167 12.74 -12.36 -11.91
C GLY A 167 12.99 -10.95 -12.45
N MET A 168 13.47 -10.06 -11.57
CA MET A 168 13.62 -8.63 -11.86
C MET A 168 14.60 -8.34 -13.01
N GLU A 169 15.76 -8.99 -13.04
CA GLU A 169 16.77 -8.78 -14.09
C GLU A 169 16.20 -9.11 -15.47
N LYS A 170 15.62 -10.30 -15.64
CA LYS A 170 15.01 -10.74 -16.89
C LYS A 170 13.87 -9.82 -17.30
N MET A 171 12.96 -9.49 -16.38
CA MET A 171 11.83 -8.62 -16.66
C MET A 171 12.28 -7.24 -17.14
N LEU A 172 13.31 -6.64 -16.52
CA LEU A 172 13.85 -5.35 -16.93
C LEU A 172 14.57 -5.40 -18.28
N MET A 173 15.34 -6.47 -18.55
CA MET A 173 15.98 -6.66 -19.86
C MET A 173 14.95 -6.82 -20.98
N ASP A 174 13.97 -7.69 -20.78
CA ASP A 174 12.92 -7.95 -21.77
C ASP A 174 12.02 -6.71 -21.98
N LEU A 175 11.75 -5.94 -20.91
CA LEU A 175 11.05 -4.65 -21.01
C LEU A 175 11.84 -3.64 -21.85
N ALA A 176 13.17 -3.56 -21.64
CA ALA A 176 14.03 -2.66 -22.41
C ALA A 176 14.18 -3.09 -23.87
N MET A 177 14.09 -4.40 -24.15
CA MET A 177 14.06 -4.97 -25.49
C MET A 177 12.66 -4.93 -26.13
N GLU A 178 11.65 -4.48 -25.38
CA GLU A 178 10.24 -4.43 -25.78
C GLU A 178 9.67 -5.79 -26.22
N GLU A 179 10.08 -6.85 -25.54
CA GLU A 179 9.61 -8.21 -25.83
C GLU A 179 8.10 -8.36 -25.55
N GLU A 180 7.36 -8.93 -26.50
CA GLU A 180 5.89 -8.97 -26.46
C GLU A 180 5.33 -9.74 -25.24
N HIS A 181 6.04 -10.77 -24.76
CA HIS A 181 5.60 -11.58 -23.63
C HIS A 181 5.57 -10.79 -22.31
N VAL A 182 6.39 -9.75 -22.16
CA VAL A 182 6.36 -8.88 -20.97
C VAL A 182 5.06 -8.09 -20.91
N PHE A 183 4.62 -7.55 -22.05
CA PHE A 183 3.36 -6.80 -22.13
C PHE A 183 2.15 -7.72 -21.91
N ALA A 184 2.19 -8.94 -22.45
CA ALA A 184 1.19 -9.96 -22.19
C ALA A 184 1.13 -10.34 -20.70
N LEU A 185 2.29 -10.48 -20.04
CA LEU A 185 2.39 -10.75 -18.62
C LEU A 185 1.78 -9.61 -17.79
N PHE A 186 2.18 -8.36 -18.04
CA PHE A 186 1.60 -7.19 -17.38
C PHE A 186 0.08 -7.15 -17.53
N ASP A 187 -0.43 -7.37 -18.74
CA ASP A 187 -1.87 -7.34 -19.00
C ASP A 187 -2.62 -8.45 -18.24
N LYS A 188 -2.02 -9.64 -18.15
CA LYS A 188 -2.63 -10.79 -17.49
C LYS A 188 -2.69 -10.59 -15.97
N VAL A 189 -1.59 -10.19 -15.35
CA VAL A 189 -1.51 -9.92 -13.91
C VAL A 189 -2.42 -8.75 -13.54
N MET A 190 -2.35 -7.65 -14.31
CA MET A 190 -3.21 -6.48 -14.14
C MET A 190 -4.69 -6.86 -14.14
N LYS A 191 -5.15 -7.67 -15.10
CA LYS A 191 -6.55 -8.11 -15.19
C LYS A 191 -6.98 -8.94 -13.97
N ILE A 192 -6.14 -9.86 -13.49
CA ILE A 192 -6.44 -10.67 -12.30
C ILE A 192 -6.63 -9.75 -11.08
N ASN A 193 -5.66 -8.86 -10.81
CA ASN A 193 -5.74 -7.93 -9.68
C ASN A 193 -6.89 -6.92 -9.85
N THR A 194 -7.22 -6.52 -11.08
CA THR A 194 -8.37 -5.64 -11.34
C THR A 194 -9.69 -6.31 -10.97
N GLU A 195 -9.89 -7.61 -11.28
CA GLU A 195 -11.11 -8.32 -10.86
C GLU A 195 -11.21 -8.46 -9.34
N VAL A 196 -10.09 -8.68 -8.64
CA VAL A 196 -10.04 -8.65 -7.17
C VAL A 196 -10.43 -7.28 -6.63
N GLY A 197 -9.83 -6.20 -7.17
CA GLY A 197 -10.16 -4.82 -6.78
C GLY A 197 -11.63 -4.47 -7.01
N LYS A 198 -12.18 -4.86 -8.16
CA LYS A 198 -13.62 -4.69 -8.46
C LYS A 198 -14.49 -5.38 -7.41
N LYS A 199 -14.14 -6.60 -7.00
CA LYS A 199 -14.89 -7.32 -5.97
C LYS A 199 -14.84 -6.61 -4.61
N LEU A 200 -13.68 -6.09 -4.21
CA LEU A 200 -13.56 -5.30 -2.98
C LEU A 200 -14.39 -4.01 -3.05
N ILE A 201 -14.42 -3.34 -4.20
CA ILE A 201 -15.27 -2.15 -4.43
C ILE A 201 -16.75 -2.50 -4.29
N GLU A 202 -17.22 -3.62 -4.84
CA GLU A 202 -18.59 -4.10 -4.64
C GLU A 202 -18.94 -4.37 -3.17
N MET A 203 -17.95 -4.76 -2.36
CA MET A 203 -18.11 -4.99 -0.91
C MET A 203 -18.23 -3.68 -0.12
N GLY A 204 -18.07 -2.52 -0.75
CA GLY A 204 -18.33 -1.21 -0.16
C GLY A 204 -17.12 -0.56 0.52
N VAL A 205 -15.91 -0.86 0.07
CA VAL A 205 -14.69 -0.18 0.54
C VAL A 205 -14.66 1.29 0.11
N ASP A 206 -14.01 2.12 0.91
CA ASP A 206 -13.97 3.58 0.71
C ASP A 206 -12.83 3.99 -0.22
N ILE A 207 -11.69 3.30 -0.15
CA ILE A 207 -10.48 3.55 -0.94
C ILE A 207 -10.00 2.21 -1.52
N ILE A 208 -9.62 2.19 -2.80
CA ILE A 208 -8.79 1.13 -3.39
C ILE A 208 -7.34 1.65 -3.44
N TRP A 209 -6.42 0.94 -2.81
CA TRP A 209 -5.02 1.28 -2.70
C TRP A 209 -4.19 0.32 -3.53
N ALA A 210 -4.05 0.66 -4.81
CA ALA A 210 -3.21 -0.06 -5.76
C ALA A 210 -1.76 0.45 -5.66
N GLY A 211 -0.83 -0.18 -6.35
CA GLY A 211 0.55 0.28 -6.31
C GLY A 211 1.54 -0.64 -7.00
N ASP A 212 2.62 -0.04 -7.46
CA ASP A 212 3.84 -0.69 -7.90
C ASP A 212 4.98 0.33 -7.79
N ASP A 213 6.15 -0.09 -7.32
CA ASP A 213 7.29 0.78 -7.11
C ASP A 213 8.02 1.14 -8.42
N PHE A 214 7.99 2.43 -8.76
CA PHE A 214 8.71 3.00 -9.90
C PHE A 214 9.89 3.89 -9.49
N GLY A 215 10.00 4.25 -8.22
CA GLY A 215 11.01 5.16 -7.70
C GLY A 215 12.18 4.45 -7.01
N THR A 216 13.27 5.19 -6.91
CA THR A 216 14.45 4.92 -6.08
C THR A 216 14.70 6.15 -5.20
N GLN A 217 15.74 6.12 -4.37
CA GLN A 217 16.10 7.30 -3.56
C GLN A 217 16.36 8.57 -4.39
N ARG A 218 16.82 8.43 -5.64
CA ARG A 218 17.34 9.54 -6.48
C ARG A 218 16.58 9.77 -7.78
N GLY A 219 15.43 9.13 -7.95
CA GLY A 219 14.63 9.22 -9.18
C GLY A 219 14.05 7.88 -9.58
N MET A 220 13.54 7.78 -10.81
CA MET A 220 12.82 6.60 -11.26
C MET A 220 13.74 5.43 -11.66
N MET A 221 13.27 4.20 -11.42
CA MET A 221 13.86 2.95 -11.89
C MET A 221 13.61 2.74 -13.38
N ILE A 222 12.42 3.10 -13.85
CA ILE A 222 12.01 3.04 -15.26
C ILE A 222 12.02 4.47 -15.81
N SER A 223 12.50 4.66 -17.04
CA SER A 223 12.50 6.02 -17.63
C SER A 223 11.07 6.56 -17.72
N PRO A 224 10.84 7.88 -17.51
CA PRO A 224 9.51 8.46 -17.61
C PRO A 224 8.81 8.17 -18.95
N ASP A 225 9.58 8.11 -20.05
CA ASP A 225 9.04 7.84 -21.38
C ASP A 225 8.59 6.39 -21.53
N MET A 226 9.37 5.43 -21.02
CA MET A 226 8.94 4.03 -20.96
C MET A 226 7.73 3.86 -20.04
N TRP A 227 7.70 4.57 -18.91
CA TRP A 227 6.56 4.56 -18.00
C TRP A 227 5.28 5.04 -18.69
N ARG A 228 5.35 6.17 -19.42
CA ARG A 228 4.22 6.72 -20.19
C ARG A 228 3.76 5.80 -21.31
N LYS A 229 4.71 5.13 -21.99
CA LYS A 229 4.42 4.19 -23.08
C LYS A 229 3.73 2.93 -22.57
N VAL A 230 4.21 2.35 -21.47
CA VAL A 230 3.84 0.99 -21.06
C VAL A 230 2.88 0.99 -19.87
N PHE A 231 3.17 1.75 -18.81
CA PHE A 231 2.48 1.65 -17.52
C PHE A 231 1.30 2.60 -17.41
N LYS A 232 1.46 3.87 -17.78
CA LYS A 232 0.37 4.87 -17.76
C LYS A 232 -0.94 4.38 -18.41
N PRO A 233 -0.96 3.82 -19.64
CA PRO A 233 -2.22 3.36 -20.24
C PRO A 233 -2.86 2.19 -19.49
N ARG A 234 -2.05 1.30 -18.90
CA ARG A 234 -2.52 0.15 -18.10
C ARG A 234 -3.12 0.60 -16.78
N ILE A 235 -2.43 1.49 -16.07
CA ILE A 235 -2.92 2.08 -14.82
C ILE A 235 -4.20 2.86 -15.07
N LYS A 236 -4.25 3.67 -16.14
CA LYS A 236 -5.48 4.39 -16.55
C LYS A 236 -6.64 3.44 -16.83
N TRP A 237 -6.37 2.32 -17.52
CA TRP A 237 -7.39 1.30 -17.75
C TRP A 237 -7.89 0.70 -16.44
N MET A 238 -6.99 0.29 -15.54
CA MET A 238 -7.35 -0.24 -14.23
C MET A 238 -8.23 0.74 -13.42
N PHE A 239 -7.86 2.02 -13.39
CA PHE A 239 -8.66 3.05 -12.71
C PHE A 239 -10.05 3.20 -13.32
N SER A 240 -10.14 3.10 -14.66
CA SER A 240 -11.42 3.14 -15.36
C SER A 240 -12.31 1.94 -15.02
N GLU A 241 -11.75 0.73 -14.88
CA GLU A 241 -12.50 -0.46 -14.49
C GLU A 241 -13.03 -0.35 -13.06
N PHE A 242 -12.23 0.17 -12.12
CA PHE A 242 -12.69 0.44 -10.76
C PHE A 242 -13.84 1.44 -10.73
N ARG A 243 -13.75 2.52 -11.50
CA ARG A 243 -14.80 3.54 -11.59
C ARG A 243 -16.06 3.08 -12.34
N LYS A 244 -15.99 2.03 -13.16
CA LYS A 244 -17.20 1.38 -13.72
C LYS A 244 -18.03 0.68 -12.64
N VAL A 245 -17.39 0.14 -11.60
CA VAL A 245 -18.07 -0.48 -10.46
C VAL A 245 -18.63 0.58 -9.52
N ASN A 246 -17.80 1.56 -9.14
CA ASN A 246 -18.22 2.67 -8.32
C ASN A 246 -17.59 3.98 -8.82
N PRO A 247 -18.36 4.87 -9.47
CA PRO A 247 -17.83 6.14 -10.01
C PRO A 247 -17.22 7.09 -8.96
N LYS A 248 -17.51 6.86 -7.67
CA LYS A 248 -17.02 7.68 -6.55
C LYS A 248 -15.88 7.02 -5.77
N ILE A 249 -15.42 5.83 -6.17
CA ILE A 249 -14.31 5.17 -5.48
C ILE A 249 -13.07 6.06 -5.51
N LYS A 250 -12.41 6.18 -4.36
CA LYS A 250 -11.14 6.88 -4.24
C LYS A 250 -10.00 5.93 -4.51
N ILE A 251 -9.10 6.35 -5.39
CA ILE A 251 -7.97 5.52 -5.82
C ILE A 251 -6.68 6.10 -5.25
N ALA A 252 -6.00 5.29 -4.44
CA ALA A 252 -4.64 5.52 -4.01
C ALA A 252 -3.66 4.70 -4.84
N TRP A 253 -2.46 5.24 -5.08
CA TRP A 253 -1.37 4.53 -5.73
C TRP A 253 -0.13 4.58 -4.87
N HIS A 254 0.41 3.41 -4.50
CA HIS A 254 1.72 3.26 -3.85
C HIS A 254 2.85 3.25 -4.87
N SER A 255 3.91 4.04 -4.63
CA SER A 255 5.23 3.84 -5.22
C SER A 255 6.30 4.46 -4.33
N CYS A 256 7.15 3.65 -3.73
CA CYS A 256 8.34 4.11 -3.03
C CYS A 256 9.28 4.91 -3.95
N GLY A 257 10.15 5.68 -3.31
CA GLY A 257 11.19 6.50 -3.92
C GLY A 257 10.68 7.82 -4.51
N SER A 258 11.49 8.39 -5.41
CA SER A 258 11.18 9.61 -6.12
C SER A 258 10.54 9.30 -7.47
N ILE A 259 9.29 9.73 -7.62
CA ILE A 259 8.49 9.60 -8.85
C ILE A 259 8.03 10.96 -9.39
N ILE A 260 8.71 12.05 -8.97
CA ILE A 260 8.40 13.42 -9.38
C ILE A 260 8.10 13.57 -10.87
N PRO A 261 8.85 12.95 -11.80
CA PRO A 261 8.59 13.11 -13.23
C PRO A 261 7.23 12.62 -13.73
N ILE A 262 6.50 11.81 -12.95
CA ILE A 262 5.23 11.19 -13.34
C ILE A 262 4.06 11.51 -12.40
N ILE A 263 4.23 12.41 -11.40
CA ILE A 263 3.12 12.77 -10.50
C ILE A 263 1.99 13.47 -11.27
N ASP A 264 2.32 14.39 -12.19
CA ASP A 264 1.30 15.02 -13.05
C ASP A 264 0.63 14.00 -13.98
N ASP A 265 1.38 13.00 -14.47
CA ASP A 265 0.81 11.92 -15.28
C ASP A 265 -0.20 11.08 -14.48
N PHE A 266 0.07 10.82 -13.20
CA PHE A 266 -0.87 10.16 -12.28
C PHE A 266 -2.13 11.00 -12.04
N ALA A 267 -1.97 12.30 -11.79
CA ALA A 267 -3.10 13.22 -11.62
C ALA A 267 -3.96 13.26 -12.91
N GLU A 268 -3.33 13.29 -14.09
CA GLU A 268 -4.02 13.29 -15.38
C GLU A 268 -4.90 12.05 -15.59
N ILE A 269 -4.42 10.86 -15.19
CA ILE A 269 -5.19 9.61 -15.32
C ILE A 269 -6.22 9.41 -14.21
N GLY A 270 -6.35 10.38 -13.30
CA GLY A 270 -7.40 10.45 -12.30
C GLY A 270 -7.05 9.79 -10.97
N LEU A 271 -5.76 9.73 -10.61
CA LEU A 271 -5.37 9.36 -9.25
C LEU A 271 -5.98 10.35 -8.23
N ASP A 272 -6.51 9.85 -7.11
CA ASP A 272 -7.03 10.70 -6.03
C ASP A 272 -6.00 10.90 -4.91
N ILE A 273 -5.23 9.85 -4.57
CA ILE A 273 -4.34 9.83 -3.40
C ILE A 273 -2.94 9.34 -3.81
N LEU A 274 -1.92 10.16 -3.61
CA LEU A 274 -0.52 9.79 -3.81
C LEU A 274 0.05 9.16 -2.55
N ASN A 275 0.56 7.93 -2.67
CA ASN A 275 1.17 7.19 -1.59
C ASN A 275 2.50 6.52 -2.04
N PRO A 276 3.47 6.33 -1.15
CA PRO A 276 3.67 7.17 0.02
C PRO A 276 4.20 8.54 -0.40
N ILE A 277 4.12 9.51 0.50
CA ILE A 277 5.12 10.57 0.50
C ILE A 277 6.38 10.02 1.18
N GLN A 278 7.44 9.77 0.41
CA GLN A 278 8.71 9.28 0.94
C GLN A 278 9.65 10.44 1.26
N PRO A 279 9.79 10.84 2.53
CA PRO A 279 10.35 12.13 2.90
C PRO A 279 11.84 12.31 2.59
N LEU A 280 12.60 11.23 2.46
CA LEU A 280 14.05 11.30 2.18
C LEU A 280 14.37 11.19 0.68
N ALA A 281 13.40 10.81 -0.15
CA ALA A 281 13.61 10.65 -1.58
C ALA A 281 13.74 12.01 -2.27
N GLU A 282 14.60 12.07 -3.29
CA GLU A 282 14.92 13.32 -3.97
C GLU A 282 13.67 14.01 -4.55
N GLY A 283 13.47 15.29 -4.20
CA GLY A 283 12.33 16.08 -4.68
C GLY A 283 10.98 15.78 -4.00
N MET A 284 10.89 14.77 -3.12
CA MET A 284 9.64 14.38 -2.44
C MET A 284 9.38 15.19 -1.16
N GLU A 285 9.89 16.43 -1.10
CA GLU A 285 9.73 17.30 0.06
C GLU A 285 8.27 17.76 0.22
N PRO A 286 7.63 17.57 1.38
CA PRO A 286 6.22 17.88 1.61
C PRO A 286 5.76 19.30 1.29
N GLN A 287 6.60 20.32 1.49
CA GLN A 287 6.21 21.69 1.12
C GLN A 287 6.14 21.82 -0.41
N PHE A 288 7.16 21.33 -1.11
CA PHE A 288 7.17 21.29 -2.57
C PHE A 288 5.98 20.50 -3.11
N LEU A 289 5.71 19.31 -2.57
CA LEU A 289 4.58 18.49 -3.02
C LEU A 289 3.24 19.18 -2.77
N LYS A 290 3.04 19.79 -1.60
CA LYS A 290 1.81 20.51 -1.30
C LYS A 290 1.60 21.70 -2.24
N ASP A 291 2.64 22.48 -2.49
CA ASP A 291 2.55 23.69 -3.33
C ASP A 291 2.29 23.35 -4.81
N ASN A 292 2.78 22.21 -5.30
CA ASN A 292 2.66 21.84 -6.72
C ASN A 292 1.48 20.90 -7.02
N TYR A 293 1.07 20.06 -6.06
CA TYR A 293 0.10 18.99 -6.30
C TYR A 293 -1.06 18.97 -5.30
N GLY A 294 -1.05 19.80 -4.26
CA GLY A 294 -2.05 19.79 -3.19
C GLY A 294 -3.48 20.11 -3.60
N ASP A 295 -3.67 20.76 -4.76
CA ASP A 295 -4.99 21.04 -5.33
C ASP A 295 -5.50 19.90 -6.24
N LYS A 296 -4.63 18.96 -6.60
CA LYS A 296 -4.94 17.82 -7.49
C LYS A 296 -5.04 16.50 -6.75
N LEU A 297 -4.21 16.32 -5.72
CA LEU A 297 -4.00 15.05 -5.04
C LEU A 297 -4.13 15.20 -3.53
N CYS A 298 -4.73 14.19 -2.91
CA CYS A 298 -4.56 13.92 -1.49
C CYS A 298 -3.20 13.23 -1.27
N PHE A 299 -2.55 13.50 -0.15
CA PHE A 299 -1.30 12.85 0.22
C PHE A 299 -1.53 11.78 1.28
N PHE A 300 -0.75 10.71 1.24
CA PHE A 300 -0.80 9.64 2.23
C PHE A 300 0.63 9.18 2.52
N GLY A 301 1.05 9.16 3.80
CA GLY A 301 2.43 8.85 4.20
C GLY A 301 3.15 10.06 4.76
N GLY A 302 4.46 10.17 4.52
CA GLY A 302 5.24 11.39 4.82
C GLY A 302 6.04 11.38 6.12
N ILE A 303 5.86 10.36 6.97
CA ILE A 303 6.66 10.20 8.19
C ILE A 303 7.84 9.25 7.93
N ASP A 304 9.05 9.69 8.31
CA ASP A 304 10.29 8.97 8.01
C ASP A 304 10.46 7.72 8.88
N ILE A 305 10.57 6.56 8.22
CA ILE A 305 10.74 5.26 8.86
C ILE A 305 12.21 4.77 8.87
N GLN A 306 13.13 5.50 8.25
CA GLN A 306 14.54 5.09 8.16
C GLN A 306 15.41 5.70 9.27
N ASN A 307 15.12 6.95 9.67
CA ASN A 307 15.89 7.63 10.71
C ASN A 307 15.01 8.13 11.85
N LEU A 308 13.95 8.87 11.56
CA LEU A 308 13.14 9.50 12.60
C LEU A 308 12.45 8.47 13.51
N MET A 309 11.64 7.56 12.96
CA MET A 309 10.92 6.59 13.80
C MET A 309 11.87 5.66 14.58
N PRO A 310 12.94 5.09 13.99
CA PRO A 310 13.81 4.18 14.74
C PRO A 310 14.80 4.88 15.70
N LYS A 311 15.22 6.12 15.42
CA LYS A 311 16.36 6.76 16.13
C LYS A 311 16.05 8.11 16.78
N GLY A 312 14.95 8.77 16.39
CA GLY A 312 14.56 10.06 16.95
C GLY A 312 14.02 9.93 18.38
N SER A 313 14.05 11.02 19.13
CA SER A 313 13.34 11.07 20.42
C SER A 313 11.82 11.21 20.23
N PRO A 314 11.01 10.83 21.23
CA PRO A 314 9.57 11.10 21.24
C PRO A 314 9.21 12.57 20.92
N GLU A 315 9.97 13.54 21.43
CA GLU A 315 9.77 14.97 21.16
C GLU A 315 10.06 15.35 19.72
N GLU A 316 11.14 14.79 19.12
CA GLU A 316 11.48 15.01 17.72
C GLU A 316 10.38 14.44 16.80
N ILE A 317 9.89 13.25 17.11
CA ILE A 317 8.78 12.59 16.41
C ILE A 317 7.52 13.46 16.49
N LYS A 318 7.12 13.88 17.70
CA LYS A 318 5.94 14.73 17.89
C LYS A 318 6.05 16.04 17.11
N LYS A 319 7.21 16.68 17.16
CA LYS A 319 7.48 17.94 16.45
C LYS A 319 7.35 17.75 14.93
N GLU A 320 7.93 16.68 14.40
CA GLU A 320 7.93 16.43 12.96
C GLU A 320 6.55 16.02 12.44
N ILE A 321 5.81 15.19 13.16
CA ILE A 321 4.44 14.81 12.79
C ILE A 321 3.53 16.05 12.75
N LYS A 322 3.58 16.90 13.78
CA LYS A 322 2.82 18.17 13.80
C LYS A 322 3.23 19.09 12.65
N ARG A 323 4.50 19.11 12.27
CA ARG A 323 4.98 19.88 11.11
C ARG A 323 4.40 19.33 9.81
N ARG A 324 4.46 18.02 9.58
CA ARG A 324 3.91 17.36 8.38
C ARG A 324 2.40 17.56 8.27
N MET A 325 1.67 17.41 9.38
CA MET A 325 0.23 17.69 9.46
C MET A 325 -0.12 19.14 9.09
N ARG A 326 0.68 20.12 9.55
CA ARG A 326 0.48 21.53 9.21
C ARG A 326 0.72 21.81 7.73
N ILE A 327 1.70 21.15 7.10
CA ILE A 327 2.03 21.36 5.69
C ILE A 327 1.04 20.62 4.79
N LEU A 328 1.03 19.29 4.87
CA LEU A 328 0.28 18.44 3.93
C LEU A 328 -1.23 18.54 4.18
N GLY A 329 -1.64 18.65 5.44
CA GLY A 329 -3.05 18.75 5.84
C GLY A 329 -3.64 20.16 5.76
N LYS A 330 -2.89 21.17 5.30
CA LYS A 330 -3.42 22.53 5.08
C LYS A 330 -4.55 22.47 4.04
N GLY A 331 -5.75 22.88 4.43
CA GLY A 331 -6.94 22.82 3.56
C GLY A 331 -7.43 21.39 3.29
N GLY A 332 -7.08 20.40 4.12
CA GLY A 332 -7.44 18.99 3.89
C GLY A 332 -6.44 18.26 2.98
N GLY A 333 -6.84 17.09 2.45
CA GLY A 333 -6.05 16.33 1.48
C GLY A 333 -4.84 15.60 2.06
N TYR A 334 -4.90 15.09 3.29
CA TYR A 334 -3.78 14.36 3.88
C TYR A 334 -4.20 13.25 4.83
N ILE A 335 -3.65 12.05 4.65
CA ILE A 335 -3.67 10.92 5.57
C ILE A 335 -2.27 10.76 6.17
N VAL A 336 -2.15 10.97 7.48
CA VAL A 336 -0.90 10.84 8.21
C VAL A 336 -0.55 9.37 8.31
N ALA A 337 0.63 9.02 7.81
CA ALA A 337 1.16 7.69 7.96
C ALA A 337 2.68 7.70 7.87
N PRO A 338 3.33 6.68 8.44
CA PRO A 338 4.66 6.27 8.01
C PRO A 338 4.77 6.15 6.49
N ALA A 339 5.95 6.45 5.93
CA ALA A 339 6.22 6.27 4.50
C ALA A 339 6.18 4.78 4.08
N HIS A 340 6.36 3.86 5.03
CA HIS A 340 6.18 2.43 4.85
C HIS A 340 5.77 1.80 6.19
N ASN A 341 5.54 0.48 6.27
CA ASN A 341 5.30 -0.23 7.54
C ASN A 341 6.33 0.17 8.61
N ILE A 342 5.86 0.38 9.84
CA ILE A 342 6.75 0.48 11.01
C ILE A 342 7.38 -0.89 11.25
N GLN A 343 8.71 -0.91 11.33
CA GLN A 343 9.50 -2.13 11.47
C GLN A 343 9.88 -2.40 12.94
N ASP A 344 10.41 -3.59 13.18
CA ASP A 344 10.80 -4.06 14.52
C ASP A 344 11.85 -3.17 15.21
N ASP A 345 12.64 -2.43 14.45
CA ASP A 345 13.67 -1.52 14.96
C ASP A 345 13.11 -0.24 15.59
N THR A 346 11.81 0.03 15.46
CA THR A 346 11.16 1.21 16.02
C THR A 346 10.78 1.00 17.50
N PRO A 347 11.26 1.86 18.44
CA PRO A 347 10.87 1.79 19.85
C PRO A 347 9.37 2.00 20.08
N VAL A 348 8.82 1.36 21.11
CA VAL A 348 7.38 1.45 21.42
C VAL A 348 6.97 2.89 21.79
N GLU A 349 7.84 3.61 22.50
CA GLU A 349 7.66 5.00 22.90
C GLU A 349 7.59 5.93 21.68
N ASN A 350 8.31 5.57 20.60
CA ASN A 350 8.31 6.34 19.36
C ASN A 350 7.00 6.12 18.57
N ILE A 351 6.44 4.91 18.61
CA ILE A 351 5.13 4.61 18.04
C ILE A 351 4.02 5.32 18.86
N GLU A 352 4.10 5.30 20.19
CA GLU A 352 3.17 6.02 21.06
C GLU A 352 3.22 7.53 20.80
N ALA A 353 4.42 8.11 20.77
CA ALA A 353 4.65 9.52 20.46
C ALA A 353 4.03 9.94 19.12
N PHE A 354 3.99 9.03 18.13
CA PHE A 354 3.31 9.29 16.87
C PHE A 354 1.82 9.55 17.07
N PHE A 355 1.12 8.65 17.76
CA PHE A 355 -0.33 8.77 17.96
C PHE A 355 -0.66 9.95 18.88
N GLU A 356 0.13 10.16 19.93
CA GLU A 356 0.00 11.32 20.82
C GLU A 356 0.11 12.63 20.03
N ALA A 357 1.09 12.76 19.14
CA ALA A 357 1.26 13.95 18.31
C ALA A 357 0.01 14.29 17.49
N VAL A 358 -0.60 13.25 16.89
CA VAL A 358 -1.78 13.40 16.05
C VAL A 358 -3.00 13.80 16.88
N MET A 359 -3.19 13.19 18.06
CA MET A 359 -4.30 13.53 18.95
C MET A 359 -4.16 14.96 19.51
N GLU A 360 -2.99 15.31 20.05
CA GLU A 360 -2.68 16.66 20.58
C GLU A 360 -2.90 17.76 19.51
N TYR A 361 -2.54 17.49 18.25
CA TYR A 361 -2.76 18.44 17.15
C TYR A 361 -4.24 18.76 16.93
N GLY A 362 -5.11 17.76 17.09
CA GLY A 362 -6.56 17.93 16.95
C GLY A 362 -7.21 18.69 18.10
N GLU A 363 -6.65 18.61 19.30
CA GLU A 363 -7.11 19.35 20.48
C GLU A 363 -6.78 20.85 20.34
N GLY A 364 -5.55 21.19 19.95
CA GLY A 364 -5.12 22.58 19.77
C GLY A 364 -5.79 23.35 18.61
N LYS A 365 -6.61 22.68 17.79
CA LYS A 365 -7.48 23.33 16.78
C LYS A 365 -8.89 23.67 17.31
N ARG A 366 -9.25 23.19 18.50
CA ARG A 366 -10.56 23.43 19.12
C ARG A 366 -10.57 24.65 20.06
N GLU A 367 -9.41 25.20 20.35
CA GLU A 367 -9.20 26.52 20.98
C GLU A 367 -9.13 27.60 19.90
#